data_AF-A0A3L7WKG2-F1
#
_entry.id   AF-A0A3L7WKG2-F1
#
_cell.length_a   1.000
_cell.length_b   1.000
_cell.length_c   1.000
_cell.angle_alpha   90.00
_cell.angle_beta   90.00
_cell.angle_gamma   90.00
#
_symmetry.space_group_name_H-M   'P 1'
#
loop_
_entity.id
_entity.type
_entity.pdbx_description
1 polymer ?
#
loop_
_entity_poly.entity_id
_entity_poly.type
_entity_poly.pdbx_seq_one_letter_code
_entity_poly.pdbx_strand_id
1 'polypeptide(L)' 'GDGVVGQQPVLHPTDVHEYRSFCVLKSGSGSMGGFYRFLGTDSNEFDVSIPVFALTIPDTPLQ' A
#
# COMPACT_ATOMS: atom_id res chain seq x y z
N GLY A 1 6.22 -4.59 8.59
CA GLY A 1 7.18 -3.71 9.29
C GLY A 1 6.44 -2.49 9.76
N ASP A 2 7.10 -1.64 10.54
CA ASP A 2 6.44 -0.49 11.15
C ASP A 2 6.27 0.66 10.16
N GLY A 3 5.02 1.09 10.03
CA GLY A 3 4.66 2.24 9.21
C GLY A 3 4.81 2.01 7.71
N VAL A 4 4.76 3.13 6.98
CA VAL A 4 4.93 3.23 5.53
C VAL A 4 6.08 4.20 5.26
N VAL A 5 7.08 3.77 4.48
CA VAL A 5 8.28 4.57 4.16
C VAL A 5 8.97 5.22 5.39
N GLY A 6 8.93 4.54 6.54
CA GLY A 6 9.51 5.02 7.81
C GLY A 6 8.62 5.98 8.60
N GLN A 7 7.34 6.11 8.22
CA GLN A 7 6.36 6.99 8.87
C GLN A 7 5.16 6.20 9.41
N GLN A 8 4.65 6.63 10.57
CA GLN A 8 3.37 6.17 11.13
C GLN A 8 2.40 7.36 11.14
N PRO A 9 1.71 7.66 10.03
CA PRO A 9 0.85 8.83 9.94
C PRO A 9 -0.37 8.70 10.85
N VAL A 10 -0.75 9.81 11.49
CA VAL A 10 -2.04 9.96 12.18
C VAL A 10 -3.01 10.60 11.20
N LEU A 11 -4.17 9.97 11.00
CA LEU A 11 -5.21 10.45 10.10
C LEU A 11 -6.42 10.94 10.92
N HIS A 12 -6.77 12.21 10.79
CA HIS A 12 -8.05 12.72 11.25
C HIS A 12 -9.12 12.47 10.18
N PRO A 13 -10.42 12.61 10.52
CA PRO A 13 -11.47 12.54 9.51
C PRO A 13 -11.18 13.47 8.34
N THR A 14 -11.32 12.96 7.12
CA THR A 14 -11.03 13.64 5.83
C THR A 14 -9.56 13.80 5.45
N ASP A 15 -8.61 13.49 6.33
CA ASP A 15 -7.19 13.52 5.99
C ASP A 15 -6.84 12.45 4.95
N VAL A 16 -5.88 12.79 4.10
CA VAL A 16 -5.31 11.88 3.10
C VAL A 16 -3.80 11.86 3.27
N HIS A 17 -3.24 10.65 3.34
CA HIS A 17 -1.80 10.43 3.30
C HIS A 17 -1.47 9.60 2.06
N GLU A 18 -0.67 10.17 1.15
CA GLU A 18 -0.18 9.49 -0.05
C GLU A 18 1.33 9.29 0.06
N TYR A 19 1.79 8.08 -0.29
CA TYR A 19 3.20 7.75 -0.34
C TYR A 19 3.52 6.88 -1.55
N ARG A 20 4.79 6.80 -1.93
CA ARG A 20 5.27 5.92 -2.99
C ARG A 20 6.40 5.03 -2.47
N SER A 21 6.28 3.74 -2.76
CA SER A 21 7.33 2.75 -2.55
C SER A 21 7.63 2.04 -3.87
N PHE A 22 8.50 1.03 -3.85
CA PHE A 22 8.82 0.23 -5.02
C PHE A 22 8.96 -1.24 -4.65
N CYS A 23 8.70 -2.12 -5.63
CA CYS A 23 8.92 -3.55 -5.53
C CYS A 23 9.64 -4.02 -6.79
N VAL A 24 10.71 -4.81 -6.63
CA VAL A 24 11.43 -5.42 -7.75
C VAL A 24 10.92 -6.83 -7.96
N LEU A 25 10.34 -7.11 -9.13
CA LEU A 25 9.93 -8.44 -9.53
C LEU A 25 10.96 -9.05 -10.48
N LYS A 26 11.23 -10.35 -10.32
CA LYS A 26 12.03 -11.13 -11.28
C LYS A 26 11.19 -11.62 -12.46
N SER A 27 9.86 -11.60 -12.33
CA SER A 27 8.88 -11.98 -13.36
C SER A 27 8.38 -10.76 -14.13
N GLY A 28 7.88 -10.98 -15.35
CA GLY A 28 7.25 -9.92 -16.16
C GLY A 28 5.87 -9.46 -15.67
N SER A 29 5.28 -10.19 -14.72
CA SER A 29 4.03 -9.83 -14.05
C SER A 29 3.99 -10.37 -12.62
N GLY A 30 3.11 -9.79 -11.81
CA GLY A 30 2.84 -10.22 -10.44
C GLY A 30 1.58 -9.58 -9.88
N SER A 31 1.35 -9.75 -8.58
CA SER A 31 0.28 -9.08 -7.86
C SER A 31 0.74 -8.66 -6.47
N MET A 32 0.10 -7.65 -5.91
CA MET A 32 0.30 -7.19 -4.55
C MET A 32 -1.04 -7.09 -3.83
N GLY A 33 -1.04 -7.36 -2.54
CA GLY A 33 -2.17 -7.20 -1.63
C GLY A 33 -1.67 -7.30 -0.20
N GLY A 34 -2.53 -7.01 0.77
CA GLY A 34 -2.15 -7.05 2.18
C GLY A 34 -3.12 -6.26 3.04
N PHE A 35 -2.61 -5.71 4.14
CA PHE A 35 -3.37 -4.84 5.03
C PHE A 35 -2.44 -3.86 5.72
N TYR A 36 -2.99 -2.75 6.18
CA TYR A 36 -2.38 -1.89 7.19
C TYR A 36 -3.01 -2.17 8.53
N ARG A 37 -2.20 -2.19 9.58
CA ARG A 37 -2.71 -2.15 10.95
C ARG A 37 -2.80 -0.71 11.42
N PHE A 38 -3.98 -0.33 11.88
CA PHE A 38 -4.24 0.96 12.50
C PHE A 38 -4.45 0.78 14.00
N LEU A 39 -4.05 1.81 14.75
CA LEU A 39 -4.43 2.01 16.13
C LEU A 39 -5.52 3.08 16.16
N GLY A 40 -6.72 2.72 16.61
CA GLY A 40 -7.82 3.66 16.80
C GLY A 40 -7.63 4.53 18.04
N THR A 41 -8.45 5.58 18.15
CA THR A 41 -8.40 6.54 19.27
C THR A 41 -8.63 5.89 20.62
N ASP A 42 -9.35 4.77 20.64
CA ASP A 42 -9.70 4.02 21.85
C ASP A 42 -8.67 2.93 22.16
N SER A 43 -7.47 3.04 21.58
CA SER A 43 -6.38 2.06 21.67
C SER A 43 -6.72 0.67 21.13
N ASN A 44 -7.74 0.56 20.28
CA ASN A 44 -8.10 -0.68 19.60
C ASN A 44 -7.29 -0.82 18.30
N GLU A 45 -6.79 -2.02 18.03
CA GLU A 45 -6.17 -2.31 16.74
C GLU A 45 -7.20 -2.81 15.73
N PHE A 46 -7.09 -2.37 14.48
CA PHE A 46 -7.89 -2.89 13.38
C PHE A 46 -7.09 -2.92 12.07
N ASP A 47 -7.40 -3.90 11.23
CA ASP A 47 -6.75 -4.08 9.93
C ASP A 47 -7.60 -3.49 8.80
N VAL A 48 -6.96 -2.67 7.96
CA VAL A 48 -7.56 -2.12 6.73
C VAL A 48 -6.96 -2.84 5.54
N SER A 49 -7.81 -3.53 4.77
CA SER A 49 -7.38 -4.33 3.62
C SER A 49 -6.85 -3.47 2.49
N ILE A 50 -5.75 -3.90 1.89
CA ILE A 50 -5.24 -3.45 0.61
C ILE A 50 -5.74 -4.46 -0.43
N PRO A 51 -6.70 -4.09 -1.29
CA PRO A 51 -7.21 -4.98 -2.33
C PRO A 51 -6.07 -5.50 -3.21
N VAL A 52 -6.22 -6.72 -3.73
CA VAL A 52 -5.23 -7.28 -4.63
C VAL A 52 -5.23 -6.49 -5.94
N PHE A 53 -4.06 -6.03 -6.37
CA PHE A 53 -3.86 -5.36 -7.66
C PHE A 53 -2.72 -6.00 -8.44
N ALA A 54 -2.80 -5.91 -9.77
CA ALA A 54 -1.81 -6.47 -10.67
C ALA A 54 -0.60 -5.54 -10.83
N LEU A 55 0.58 -6.13 -10.90
CA LEU A 55 1.82 -5.49 -11.33
C LEU A 55 2.15 -6.04 -12.71
N THR A 56 1.98 -5.22 -13.74
CA THR A 56 2.27 -5.60 -15.13
C THR A 56 3.19 -4.58 -15.75
N ILE A 57 4.08 -5.06 -16.63
CA ILE A 57 4.82 -4.16 -17.52
C ILE A 57 3.78 -3.51 -18.44
N PRO A 58 3.80 -2.18 -18.63
CA PRO A 58 2.91 -1.53 -19.58
C PRO A 58 3.12 -2.13 -20.97
N ASP A 59 2.04 -2.51 -21.64
CA ASP A 59 2.11 -2.83 -23.07
C ASP A 59 2.61 -1.59 -23.78
N THR A 60 3.88 -1.60 -24.19
CA THR A 60 4.42 -0.53 -25.03
C THR A 60 3.77 -0.72 -26.40
N PRO A 61 3.01 0.25 -26.94
CA PRO A 61 2.47 0.10 -28.29
C PRO A 61 3.65 -0.09 -29.24
N LEU A 62 3.59 -1.14 -30.08
CA LEU A 62 4.54 -1.31 -31.18
C LEU A 62 4.47 -0.06 -32.05
N GLN A 63 5.59 0.66 -32.14
CA GLN A 63 5.77 1.82 -33.01
C GLN A 63 5.91 1.38 -34.47
#